data_AF-A0A1I4JN94-F1
#
_entry.id   AF-A0A1I4JN94-F1
#
_cell.length_a   1.000
_cell.length_b   1.000
_cell.length_c   1.000
_cell.angle_alpha   90.00
_cell.angle_beta   90.00
_cell.angle_gamma   90.00
#
_symmetry.space_group_name_H-M   'P 1'
#
loop_
_entity.id
_entity.type
_entity.pdbx_description
1 polymer ?
#
loop_
_entity_poly.entity_id
_entity_poly.type
_entity_poly.pdbx_seq_one_letter_code
_entity_poly.pdbx_strand_id
1 'polypeptide(L)' 'MSVTDAVQQALLALTEILTPLGVLALAVFLLFYVGVVLPAVWSHHEYRRSAARRVLGLLLHNAHQAFRGLRRMLPF' A
#
# COMPACT_ATOMS: atom_id res chain seq x y z
N MET A 1 -34.40 19.07 9.41
CA MET A 1 -33.23 18.51 8.70
C MET A 1 -33.74 17.89 7.41
N SER A 2 -33.28 18.39 6.27
CA SER A 2 -33.66 17.86 4.97
C SER A 2 -32.93 16.53 4.71
N VAL A 3 -33.55 15.62 3.96
CA VAL A 3 -32.92 14.36 3.51
C VAL A 3 -31.61 14.63 2.77
N THR A 4 -31.52 15.76 2.05
CA THR A 4 -30.30 16.21 1.37
C THR A 4 -29.16 16.53 2.35
N ASP A 5 -29.47 17.07 3.52
CA ASP A 5 -28.48 17.45 4.54
C ASP A 5 -27.87 16.20 5.18
N ALA A 6 -28.71 15.19 5.43
CA ALA A 6 -28.28 13.90 5.98
C ALA A 6 -27.38 13.14 4.99
N VAL A 7 -27.72 13.18 3.70
CA VAL A 7 -26.89 12.58 2.64
C VAL A 7 -25.55 13.31 2.50
N GLN A 8 -25.53 14.66 2.58
CA GLN A 8 -24.28 15.43 2.57
C GLN A 8 -23.39 15.13 3.77
N GLN A 9 -23.94 15.02 4.98
CA GLN A 9 -23.15 14.65 6.16
C GLN A 9 -22.57 13.25 6.06
N ALA A 10 -23.34 12.28 5.55
CA ALA A 10 -22.84 10.92 5.34
C ALA A 10 -21.70 10.89 4.30
N LEU A 11 -21.82 11.64 3.20
CA LEU A 11 -20.77 11.78 2.20
C LEU A 11 -19.51 12.42 2.78
N LEU A 12 -19.64 13.48 3.57
CA LEU A 12 -18.50 14.16 4.20
C LEU A 12 -17.78 13.23 5.19
N ALA A 13 -18.52 12.52 6.03
CA ALA A 13 -17.96 11.56 6.98
C ALA A 13 -17.23 10.40 6.27
N LEU A 14 -17.80 9.87 5.18
CA LEU A 14 -17.15 8.84 4.37
C LEU A 14 -15.86 9.37 3.74
N THR A 15 -15.87 10.60 3.23
CA THR A 15 -14.69 11.23 2.63
C THR A 15 -13.62 11.44 3.69
N GLU A 16 -13.99 11.91 4.88
CA GLU A 16 -13.08 12.15 6.00
C GLU A 16 -12.40 10.87 6.50
N ILE A 17 -13.06 9.71 6.42
CA ILE A 17 -12.48 8.40 6.74
C ILE A 17 -11.63 7.85 5.60
N LEU A 18 -12.07 8.03 4.36
CA LEU A 18 -11.40 7.46 3.18
C LEU A 18 -10.12 8.22 2.82
N THR A 19 -10.08 9.53 3.09
CA THR A 19 -8.92 10.38 2.83
C THR A 19 -7.65 9.95 3.58
N PRO A 20 -7.65 9.76 4.92
CA PRO A 20 -6.45 9.34 5.66
C PRO A 20 -5.99 7.93 5.27
N LEU A 21 -6.92 7.03 4.95
CA LEU A 21 -6.58 5.70 4.40
C LEU A 21 -5.89 5.81 3.04
N GLY A 22 -6.40 6.67 2.14
CA GLY A 22 -5.79 6.94 0.86
C GLY A 22 -4.39 7.54 0.98
N VAL A 23 -4.21 8.49 1.91
CA VAL A 23 -2.91 9.10 2.21
C VAL A 23 -1.93 8.06 2.78
N LEU A 24 -2.39 7.18 3.68
CA LEU A 24 -1.57 6.09 4.21
C LEU A 24 -1.14 5.11 3.12
N ALA A 25 -2.07 4.69 2.26
CA ALA A 25 -1.78 3.81 1.13
C ALA A 25 -0.76 4.43 0.17
N LEU A 26 -0.92 5.73 -0.13
CA LEU A 26 0.01 6.48 -0.95
C LEU A 26 1.39 6.61 -0.28
N ALA A 27 1.44 6.91 1.02
CA ALA A 27 2.70 7.02 1.76
C ALA A 27 3.46 5.69 1.78
N VAL A 28 2.77 4.57 2.03
CA VAL A 28 3.36 3.23 1.98
C VAL A 28 3.87 2.91 0.58
N PHE A 29 3.09 3.25 -0.46
CA PHE A 29 3.50 3.08 -1.85
C PHE A 29 4.76 3.88 -2.19
N LEU A 30 4.82 5.16 -1.80
CA LEU A 30 6.01 5.99 -2.02
C LEU A 30 7.22 5.45 -1.25
N LEU A 31 7.04 5.01 0.00
CA LEU A 31 8.14 4.46 0.79
C LEU A 31 8.71 3.19 0.16
N PHE A 32 7.83 2.34 -0.39
CA PHE A 32 8.23 1.19 -1.21
C PHE A 32 8.94 1.61 -2.49
N TYR A 33 8.39 2.59 -3.21
CA TYR A 33 8.95 3.05 -4.46
C TYR A 33 10.35 3.63 -4.26
N VAL A 34 10.53 4.53 -3.29
CA VAL A 34 11.81 5.16 -2.97
C VAL A 34 12.78 4.18 -2.32
N GLY A 35 12.31 3.28 -1.44
CA GLY A 35 13.17 2.34 -0.71
C GLY A 35 13.58 1.10 -1.51
N VAL A 36 12.80 0.72 -2.52
CA VAL A 36 12.97 -0.57 -3.21
C VAL A 36 13.11 -0.40 -4.72
N VAL A 37 12.21 0.36 -5.36
CA VAL A 37 12.21 0.51 -6.82
C VAL A 37 13.30 1.47 -7.28
N LEU A 38 13.40 2.64 -6.65
CA LEU A 38 14.37 3.68 -7.00
C LEU A 38 15.83 3.19 -6.88
N PRO A 39 16.25 2.46 -5.82
CA PRO A 39 17.61 1.93 -5.72
C PRO A 39 17.86 0.78 -6.70
N ALA A 40 16.82 0.04 -7.09
CA ALA A 40 16.91 -1.05 -8.05
C ALA A 40 17.08 -0.55 -9.51
N VAL A 41 16.50 0.61 -9.83
CA VAL A 41 16.55 1.24 -11.17
C VAL A 41 17.72 2.21 -11.30
N TRP A 42 18.03 2.99 -10.26
CA TRP A 42 18.95 4.13 -10.36
C TRP A 42 20.39 3.84 -9.89
N SER A 43 20.64 2.73 -9.19
CA SER A 43 22.01 2.47 -8.71
C SER A 43 22.92 1.88 -9.80
N HIS A 44 23.94 2.64 -10.19
CA HIS A 44 25.06 2.22 -11.05
C HIS A 44 25.95 1.15 -10.38
N HIS A 45 25.86 0.95 -9.06
CA HIS A 45 26.67 -0.05 -8.34
C HIS A 45 25.86 -1.32 -8.04
N GLU A 46 26.31 -2.45 -8.58
CA GLU A 46 25.64 -3.75 -8.48
C GLU A 46 25.31 -4.19 -7.04
N TYR A 47 26.15 -3.79 -6.08
CA TYR A 47 25.96 -4.10 -4.67
C TYR A 47 24.64 -3.56 -4.11
N ARG A 48 24.31 -2.29 -4.41
CA ARG A 48 23.05 -1.66 -3.94
C ARG A 48 21.84 -2.22 -4.68
N ARG A 49 22.01 -2.60 -5.95
CA ARG A 49 20.98 -3.26 -6.76
C ARG A 49 20.65 -4.66 -6.24
N SER A 50 21.64 -5.42 -5.79
CA SER A 50 21.45 -6.76 -5.20
C SER A 50 20.73 -6.69 -3.85
N ALA A 51 21.10 -5.73 -2.99
CA ALA A 51 20.42 -5.51 -1.72
C ALA A 51 18.95 -5.12 -1.93
N ALA A 52 18.66 -4.19 -2.86
CA ALA A 52 17.30 -3.79 -3.19
C ALA A 52 16.46 -4.96 -3.75
N ARG A 53 17.04 -5.82 -4.60
CA ARG A 53 16.37 -7.04 -5.09
C ARG A 53 16.07 -8.05 -3.99
N ARG A 54 16.98 -8.24 -3.02
CA ARG A 54 16.74 -9.11 -1.86
C ARG A 54 15.59 -8.61 -1.01
N VAL A 55 15.57 -7.31 -0.73
CA VAL A 55 14.49 -6.67 0.01
C VAL A 55 13.17 -6.81 -0.76
N LEU A 56 13.14 -6.49 -2.06
CA LEU A 56 11.96 -6.68 -2.90
C LEU A 56 11.45 -8.13 -2.89
N GLY A 57 12.36 -9.10 -3.01
CA GLY A 57 12.03 -10.52 -2.96
C GLY A 57 11.40 -10.92 -1.62
N LEU A 58 11.94 -10.44 -0.50
CA LEU A 58 11.38 -10.69 0.84
C LEU A 58 10.00 -10.06 1.00
N LEU A 59 9.80 -8.81 0.57
CA LEU A 59 8.50 -8.17 0.69
C LEU A 59 7.46 -8.81 -0.22
N LEU A 60 7.81 -9.19 -1.46
CA LEU A 60 6.90 -9.96 -2.33
C LEU A 60 6.58 -11.33 -1.75
N HIS A 61 7.56 -12.01 -1.17
CA HIS A 61 7.35 -13.30 -0.53
C HIS A 61 6.37 -13.19 0.65
N ASN A 62 6.60 -12.22 1.54
CA ASN A 62 5.73 -11.99 2.69
C ASN A 62 4.34 -11.51 2.28
N ALA A 63 4.24 -10.62 1.29
CA ALA A 63 2.96 -10.19 0.74
C ALA A 63 2.19 -11.38 0.15
N HIS A 64 2.87 -12.26 -0.59
CA HIS A 64 2.26 -13.47 -1.15
C HIS A 64 1.82 -14.46 -0.04
N GLN A 65 2.61 -14.60 1.02
CA GLN A 65 2.23 -15.43 2.17
C GLN A 65 1.02 -14.86 2.91
N ALA A 66 1.00 -13.55 3.16
CA ALA A 66 -0.13 -12.87 3.76
C ALA A 66 -1.39 -13.02 2.88
N PHE A 67 -1.25 -12.89 1.56
CA PHE A 67 -2.36 -13.10 0.62
C PHE A 67 -2.86 -14.55 0.64
N ARG A 68 -1.97 -15.55 0.71
CA ARG A 68 -2.37 -16.95 0.86
C ARG A 68 -3.03 -17.23 2.21
N GLY A 69 -2.51 -16.66 3.29
CA GLY A 69 -3.10 -16.78 4.63
C GLY A 69 -4.50 -16.20 4.67
N LEU A 70 -4.65 -14.98 4.12
CA LEU A 70 -5.94 -14.32 3.97
C LEU A 70 -6.90 -15.13 3.08
N ARG A 71 -6.41 -15.71 1.98
CA ARG A 71 -7.21 -16.57 1.10
C ARG A 71 -7.62 -17.90 1.75
N ARG A 72 -6.86 -18.41 2.73
CA ARG A 72 -7.25 -19.59 3.53
C ARG A 72 -8.27 -19.24 4.60
N MET A 73 -8.25 -18.02 5.11
CA MET A 73 -9.20 -17.53 6.11
C MET A 73 -10.54 -17.09 5.52
N LEU A 74 -10.60 -16.81 4.21
CA LEU A 74 -11.84 -16.54 3.48
C LEU A 74 -12.39 -17.85 2.89
N PRO A 75 -13.42 -18.48 3.50
CA PRO A 75 -14.09 -19.63 2.93
C PRO A 75 -14.99 -19.16 1.79
N PHE A 76 -14.50 -19.28 0.56
CA PHE A 76 -15.34 -19.35 -0.63
C PHE A 76 -15.14 -20.73 -1.24
#